data_AF-Q0CI19-F1
#
_entry.id   AF-Q0CI19-F1
#
_cell.length_a   1.000
_cell.length_b   1.000
_cell.length_c   1.000
_cell.angle_alpha   90.00
_cell.angle_beta   90.00
_cell.angle_gamma   90.00
#
_symmetry.space_group_name_H-M   'P 1'
#
loop_
_entity.id
_entity.type
_entity.pdbx_description
1 polymer ?
#
loop_
_entity_poly.entity_id
_entity_poly.type
_entity_poly.pdbx_seq_one_letter_code
_entity_poly.pdbx_strand_id
1 'polypeptide(L)'
;MSCSLTQSCFRQLARNPLRQGPLPVFLAPAFSQFPRTQPFSTTTPAQSRVGGAAISIPPEVSLKFIDLPQTQVRTRSKEIPKTAIEVKGPLGELTLNIPPFVNVTHDEALRKASLTVEDSSVAHQRAMWGMFSRCLSADCV
;
A
#
# COMPACT_ATOMS: atom_id res chain seq x y z
N MET A 1 -3.86 17.95 -9.72
CA MET A 1 -3.29 17.13 -8.63
C MET A 1 -3.79 17.67 -7.30
N SER A 2 -4.97 17.23 -6.86
CA SER A 2 -5.55 17.55 -5.55
C SER A 2 -6.96 16.96 -5.48
N CYS A 3 -7.10 15.73 -4.98
CA CYS A 3 -8.41 15.14 -4.65
C CYS A 3 -8.57 15.16 -3.13
N SER A 4 -8.81 16.35 -2.59
CA SER A 4 -9.26 16.55 -1.22
C SER A 4 -10.77 16.72 -1.23
N LEU A 5 -11.45 16.00 -0.32
CA LEU A 5 -12.80 16.27 0.20
C LEU A 5 -13.98 15.87 -0.70
N THR A 6 -14.42 14.61 -0.57
CA THR A 6 -15.82 14.24 -0.81
C THR A 6 -16.31 13.25 0.23
N GLN A 7 -16.40 13.67 1.50
CA GLN A 7 -17.22 12.97 2.50
C GLN A 7 -17.85 13.96 3.50
N SER A 8 -18.57 14.97 3.00
CA SER A 8 -19.30 15.89 3.87
C SER A 8 -20.56 16.47 3.21
N CYS A 9 -21.43 15.64 2.63
CA CYS A 9 -22.70 16.11 2.04
C CYS A 9 -23.90 15.16 2.22
N PHE A 10 -23.91 14.29 3.24
CA PHE A 10 -25.11 13.50 3.58
C PHE A 10 -25.54 13.65 5.05
N ARG A 11 -25.31 14.81 5.66
CA ARG A 11 -25.64 15.08 7.08
C ARG A 11 -26.64 16.21 7.29
N GLN A 12 -27.38 16.64 6.28
CA GLN A 12 -28.30 17.79 6.44
C GLN A 12 -29.76 17.57 6.00
N LEU A 13 -30.15 16.42 5.43
CA LEU A 13 -31.54 16.20 4.97
C LEU A 13 -32.40 15.33 5.89
N ALA A 14 -32.26 15.50 7.21
CA ALA A 14 -33.25 14.98 8.16
C ALA A 14 -33.38 15.89 9.37
N ARG A 15 -33.60 17.18 9.14
CA ARG A 15 -34.23 18.07 10.13
C ARG A 15 -35.66 18.34 9.69
N ASN A 16 -36.54 17.40 10.02
CA ASN A 16 -37.94 17.75 10.23
C ASN A 16 -38.41 16.99 11.48
N PRO A 17 -38.45 17.63 12.66
CA PRO A 17 -39.15 17.02 13.78
C PRO A 17 -40.64 17.17 13.46
N LEU A 18 -41.23 16.12 12.90
CA LEU A 18 -42.67 15.96 12.99
C LEU A 18 -43.02 16.10 14.47
N ARG A 19 -43.89 17.07 14.79
CA ARG A 19 -44.55 17.23 16.09
C ARG A 19 -45.12 15.86 16.50
N GLN A 20 -44.37 15.13 17.33
CA GLN A 20 -44.85 13.92 17.98
C GLN A 20 -45.26 14.34 19.39
N GLY A 21 -46.56 14.20 19.69
CA GLY A 21 -47.09 14.41 21.04
C GLY A 21 -46.43 13.46 22.05
N PRO A 22 -46.72 13.59 23.36
CA PRO A 22 -46.10 12.78 24.40
C PRO A 22 -46.39 11.29 24.14
N LEU A 23 -45.38 10.57 23.64
CA LEU A 23 -45.46 9.13 23.45
C LEU A 23 -45.43 8.47 24.83
N PRO A 24 -46.32 7.50 25.07
CA PRO A 24 -46.35 6.81 26.35
C PRO A 24 -45.02 6.05 26.57
N VAL A 25 -44.51 6.09 27.81
CA VAL A 25 -43.17 5.60 28.20
C VAL A 25 -42.92 4.13 27.79
N PHE A 26 -43.98 3.32 27.68
CA PHE A 26 -43.86 1.92 27.25
C PHE A 26 -43.44 1.75 25.78
N LEU A 27 -43.60 2.77 24.93
CA LEU A 27 -43.14 2.77 23.53
C LEU A 27 -41.75 3.41 23.34
N ALA A 28 -41.17 4.00 24.40
CA ALA A 28 -39.90 4.72 24.32
C ALA A 28 -38.71 3.88 23.80
N PRO A 29 -38.56 2.57 24.13
CA PRO A 29 -37.44 1.78 23.63
C PRO A 29 -37.49 1.52 22.11
N ALA A 30 -38.69 1.39 21.54
CA ALA A 30 -38.88 1.08 20.11
C ALA A 30 -38.62 2.29 19.19
N PHE A 31 -38.78 3.52 19.72
CA PHE A 31 -38.47 4.77 19.02
C PHE A 31 -37.14 5.40 19.46
N SER A 32 -36.42 4.76 20.39
CA SER A 32 -35.05 5.14 20.69
C SER A 32 -34.23 4.91 19.43
N GLN A 33 -33.63 5.98 18.93
CA GLN A 33 -32.79 5.96 17.73
C GLN A 33 -31.81 4.81 17.87
N PHE A 34 -31.90 3.80 16.99
CA PHE A 34 -30.95 2.68 16.94
C PHE A 34 -29.55 3.25 17.13
N PRO A 35 -28.79 2.80 18.15
CA PRO A 35 -27.45 3.30 18.35
C PRO A 35 -26.71 3.02 17.05
N ARG A 36 -26.28 4.11 16.38
CA ARG A 36 -25.37 4.04 15.24
C ARG A 36 -24.31 3.02 15.60
N THR A 37 -24.14 1.99 14.79
CA THR A 37 -23.08 0.99 14.89
C THR A 37 -21.74 1.71 15.07
N GLN A 38 -21.32 1.89 16.32
CA GLN A 38 -20.01 2.45 16.65
C GLN A 38 -19.01 1.34 16.31
N PRO A 39 -18.04 1.59 15.43
CA PRO A 39 -16.99 0.62 15.22
C PRO A 39 -16.27 0.39 16.55
N PHE A 40 -16.01 -0.87 16.88
CA PHE A 40 -15.28 -1.26 18.10
C PHE A 40 -13.81 -0.78 18.07
N SER A 41 -13.32 -0.30 16.92
CA SER A 41 -11.99 0.29 16.77
C SER A 41 -12.09 1.75 16.35
N THR A 42 -11.51 2.63 17.17
CA THR A 42 -11.36 4.07 16.90
C THR A 42 -10.09 4.37 16.08
N THR A 43 -9.33 3.35 15.69
CA THR A 43 -8.07 3.56 14.96
C THR A 43 -8.36 4.01 13.53
N THR A 44 -7.70 5.08 13.10
CA THR A 44 -7.76 5.53 11.70
C THR A 44 -7.21 4.43 10.79
N PRO A 45 -7.84 4.16 9.63
CA PRO A 45 -7.33 3.15 8.71
C PRO A 45 -5.90 3.49 8.30
N ALA A 46 -4.96 2.59 8.61
CA ALA A 46 -3.56 2.77 8.29
C ALA A 46 -3.36 2.67 6.77
N GLN A 47 -3.16 3.81 6.11
CA GLN A 47 -2.81 3.84 4.69
C GLN A 47 -1.29 3.71 4.55
N SER A 48 -0.82 2.54 4.11
CA SER A 48 0.59 2.30 3.85
C SER A 48 1.06 3.08 2.62
N ARG A 49 1.91 4.09 2.83
CA ARG A 49 2.63 4.84 1.78
C ARG A 49 4.08 4.36 1.63
N VAL A 50 4.40 3.16 2.11
CA VAL A 50 5.77 2.63 2.21
C VAL A 50 6.45 2.48 0.85
N GLY A 51 5.69 2.33 -0.24
CA GLY A 51 6.21 2.29 -1.61
C GLY A 51 6.90 3.58 -2.07
N GLY A 52 6.46 4.75 -1.58
CA GLY A 52 6.86 6.05 -2.16
C GLY A 52 8.18 6.63 -1.63
N ALA A 53 8.79 6.03 -0.61
CA ALA A 53 10.03 6.52 -0.03
C ALA A 53 11.24 5.94 -0.79
N ALA A 54 12.16 6.82 -1.21
CA ALA A 54 13.44 6.37 -1.75
C ALA A 54 14.28 5.71 -0.66
N ILE A 55 14.93 4.59 -1.00
CA ILE A 55 15.74 3.80 -0.08
C ILE A 55 17.16 4.37 -0.11
N SER A 56 17.67 4.81 1.04
CA SER A 56 19.05 5.29 1.19
C SER A 56 20.01 4.10 1.33
N ILE A 57 21.00 4.02 0.46
CA ILE A 57 21.94 2.90 0.43
C ILE A 57 23.22 3.30 1.17
N PRO A 58 23.61 2.58 2.24
CA PRO A 58 24.86 2.82 2.93
C PRO A 58 26.06 2.47 2.04
N PRO A 59 27.24 3.08 2.27
CA PRO A 59 28.41 2.92 1.39
C PRO A 59 28.98 1.49 1.34
N GLU A 60 28.64 0.65 2.32
CA GLU A 60 29.08 -0.74 2.40
C GLU A 60 28.23 -1.68 1.54
N VAL A 61 27.09 -1.20 1.01
CA VAL A 61 26.14 -2.01 0.27
C VAL A 61 26.17 -1.67 -1.22
N SER A 62 26.42 -2.66 -2.06
CA SER A 62 26.38 -2.53 -3.52
C SER A 62 25.21 -3.30 -4.10
N LEU A 63 24.44 -2.66 -4.97
CA LEU A 63 23.33 -3.29 -5.70
C LEU A 63 23.78 -3.59 -7.14
N LYS A 64 23.58 -4.83 -7.58
CA LYS A 64 23.78 -5.25 -8.97
C LYS A 64 22.47 -5.78 -9.53
N PHE A 65 22.12 -5.33 -10.73
CA PHE A 65 20.94 -5.79 -11.46
C PHE A 65 21.38 -6.82 -12.48
N ILE A 66 20.83 -8.03 -12.40
CA ILE A 66 21.09 -9.11 -13.34
C ILE A 66 19.78 -9.43 -14.03
N ASP A 67 19.76 -9.31 -15.35
CA ASP A 67 18.64 -9.79 -16.14
C ASP A 67 18.70 -11.31 -16.20
N LEU A 68 17.63 -11.95 -15.72
CA LEU A 68 17.53 -13.40 -15.73
C LEU A 68 17.08 -13.85 -17.12
N PRO A 69 17.71 -14.89 -17.71
CA PRO A 69 17.25 -15.44 -18.96
C PRO A 69 15.83 -15.99 -18.76
N GLN A 70 14.86 -15.45 -19.51
CA GLN A 70 13.47 -15.91 -19.48
C GLN A 70 13.41 -17.40 -19.84
N THR A 71 13.37 -18.25 -18.83
CA THR A 71 13.06 -19.66 -19.02
C THR A 71 11.58 -19.71 -19.37
N GLN A 72 11.28 -19.96 -20.65
CA GLN A 72 9.92 -20.12 -21.14
C GLN A 72 9.30 -21.38 -20.54
N VAL A 73 8.84 -21.30 -19.30
CA VAL A 73 8.02 -22.34 -18.69
C VAL A 73 6.68 -22.28 -19.41
N ARG A 74 6.28 -23.39 -20.05
CA ARG A 74 5.02 -23.57 -20.79
C ARG A 74 3.76 -23.55 -19.91
N THR A 75 3.79 -22.83 -18.79
CA THR A 75 2.70 -22.76 -17.81
C THR A 75 2.14 -21.34 -17.79
N ARG A 76 0.90 -21.21 -18.25
CA ARG A 76 0.18 -19.96 -18.58
C ARG A 76 -0.11 -19.03 -17.38
N SER A 77 0.44 -19.25 -16.19
CA SER A 77 -0.19 -18.77 -14.96
C SER A 77 0.73 -18.19 -13.88
N LYS A 78 2.03 -18.02 -14.12
CA LYS A 78 2.89 -17.37 -13.12
C LYS A 78 3.79 -16.35 -13.76
N GLU A 79 3.62 -15.12 -13.33
CA GLU A 79 4.42 -13.97 -13.71
C GLU A 79 5.91 -14.30 -13.52
N ILE A 80 6.63 -14.39 -14.64
CA ILE A 80 8.03 -14.82 -14.67
C ILE A 80 8.89 -13.61 -14.30
N PRO A 81 9.71 -13.70 -13.23
CA PRO A 81 10.61 -12.62 -12.87
C PRO A 81 11.61 -12.38 -14.01
N LYS A 82 11.75 -11.13 -14.44
CA LYS A 82 12.66 -10.74 -15.54
C LYS A 82 14.04 -10.33 -15.00
N THR A 83 14.10 -9.78 -13.80
CA THR A 83 15.30 -9.17 -13.25
C THR A 83 15.52 -9.66 -11.83
N ALA A 84 16.77 -9.95 -11.47
CA ALA A 84 17.21 -10.22 -10.11
C ALA A 84 18.09 -9.07 -9.59
N ILE A 85 17.94 -8.75 -8.31
CA ILE A 85 18.84 -7.84 -7.59
C ILE A 85 19.78 -8.69 -6.76
N GLU A 86 21.07 -8.53 -6.98
CA GLU A 86 22.10 -8.97 -6.04
C GLU A 86 22.47 -7.80 -5.13
N VAL A 87 22.25 -7.97 -3.84
CA VAL A 87 22.63 -7.05 -2.78
C VAL A 87 23.86 -7.64 -2.11
N LYS A 88 24.99 -6.94 -2.16
CA LYS A 88 26.18 -7.32 -1.38
C LYS A 88 26.36 -6.35 -0.24
N GLY A 89 26.48 -6.86 0.98
CA GLY A 89 26.77 -6.10 2.19
C GLY A 89 27.83 -6.79 3.06
N PRO A 90 28.16 -6.23 4.23
CA PRO A 90 29.22 -6.77 5.09
C PRO A 90 28.91 -8.17 5.64
N LEU A 91 27.62 -8.51 5.77
CA LEU A 91 27.14 -9.78 6.33
C LEU A 91 26.94 -10.88 5.27
N GLY A 92 27.06 -10.57 3.98
CA GLY A 92 26.90 -11.53 2.90
C GLY A 92 26.24 -10.97 1.64
N GLU A 93 25.75 -11.89 0.81
CA GLU A 93 25.12 -11.60 -0.47
C GLU A 93 23.68 -12.12 -0.47
N LEU A 94 22.75 -11.32 -0.98
CA LEU A 94 21.34 -11.67 -1.11
C LEU A 94 20.88 -11.48 -2.56
N THR A 95 20.27 -12.52 -3.13
CA THR A 95 19.70 -12.47 -4.48
C THR A 95 18.17 -12.46 -4.38
N LEU A 96 17.54 -11.38 -4.84
CA LEU A 96 16.09 -11.20 -4.84
C LEU A 96 15.55 -11.17 -6.28
N ASN A 97 14.56 -12.01 -6.57
CA ASN A 97 13.90 -12.04 -7.87
C ASN A 97 12.79 -10.99 -7.91
N ILE A 98 12.89 -10.03 -8.84
CA ILE A 98 11.89 -8.99 -9.01
C ILE A 98 10.84 -9.40 -10.05
N PRO A 99 9.56 -9.16 -9.77
CA PRO A 99 8.50 -9.18 -10.78
C PRO A 99 8.79 -8.23 -11.95
N PRO A 100 8.30 -8.54 -13.16
CA PRO A 100 8.60 -7.80 -14.39
C PRO A 100 8.05 -6.38 -14.45
N PHE A 101 7.11 -6.01 -13.58
CA PHE A 101 6.43 -4.71 -13.57
C PHE A 101 7.03 -3.71 -12.57
N VAL A 102 8.04 -4.11 -11.80
CA VAL A 102 8.72 -3.25 -10.82
C VAL A 102 10.06 -2.83 -11.40
N ASN A 103 10.20 -1.53 -11.64
CA ASN A 103 11.43 -0.93 -12.14
C ASN A 103 12.23 -0.34 -10.98
N VAL A 104 13.54 -0.58 -10.98
CA VAL A 104 14.44 -0.05 -9.95
C VAL A 104 15.38 0.96 -10.59
N THR A 105 15.27 2.20 -10.13
CA THR A 105 16.17 3.28 -10.52
C THR A 105 17.20 3.47 -9.41
N HIS A 106 18.48 3.33 -9.74
CA HIS A 106 19.58 3.50 -8.79
C HIS A 106 20.40 4.72 -9.18
N ASP A 107 20.39 5.74 -8.31
CA ASP A 107 21.21 6.94 -8.48
C ASP A 107 22.48 6.79 -7.62
N GLU A 108 23.60 6.40 -8.24
CA GLU A 108 24.90 6.24 -7.57
C GLU A 108 25.37 7.54 -6.90
N ALA A 109 25.07 8.69 -7.52
CA ALA A 109 25.48 10.01 -7.03
C ALA A 109 24.77 10.42 -5.74
N LEU A 110 23.48 10.06 -5.59
CA LEU A 110 22.68 10.38 -4.41
C LEU A 110 22.57 9.21 -3.42
N ARG A 111 23.10 8.04 -3.80
CA ARG A 111 22.98 6.76 -3.07
C ARG A 111 21.53 6.46 -2.67
N LYS A 112 20.63 6.67 -3.63
CA LYS A 112 19.21 6.44 -3.47
C LYS A 112 18.74 5.44 -4.51
N ALA A 113 17.97 4.45 -4.07
CA ALA A 113 17.21 3.59 -4.95
C ALA A 113 15.73 3.96 -4.85
N SER A 114 15.12 4.21 -6.00
CA SER A 114 13.69 4.45 -6.14
C SER A 114 13.05 3.31 -6.92
N LEU A 115 12.02 2.71 -6.32
CA LEU A 115 11.22 1.64 -6.92
C LEU A 115 9.97 2.25 -7.54
N THR A 116 9.73 1.97 -8.80
CA THR A 116 8.52 2.38 -9.52
C THR A 116 7.80 1.18 -10.10
N VAL A 117 6.50 1.34 -10.32
CA VAL A 117 5.62 0.32 -10.89
C VAL A 117 5.15 0.80 -12.25
N GLU A 118 4.99 -0.10 -13.21
CA GLU A 118 4.37 0.21 -14.50
C GLU A 118 2.93 0.73 -14.32
N ASP A 119 2.03 -0.05 -13.71
CA ASP A 119 0.62 0.32 -13.52
C ASP A 119 0.19 0.40 -12.04
N SER A 120 0.22 1.62 -11.49
CA SER A 120 -0.24 1.89 -10.11
C SER A 120 -1.76 1.73 -9.88
N SER A 121 -2.56 1.63 -10.96
CA SER A 121 -4.01 1.40 -10.89
C SER A 121 -4.36 -0.04 -10.49
N VAL A 122 -3.46 -0.99 -10.76
CA VAL A 122 -3.65 -2.40 -10.44
C VAL A 122 -3.33 -2.63 -8.97
N ALA A 123 -4.34 -3.04 -8.20
CA ALA A 123 -4.21 -3.26 -6.75
C ALA A 123 -3.09 -4.26 -6.40
N HIS A 124 -2.91 -5.31 -7.20
CA HIS A 124 -1.87 -6.31 -7.02
C HIS A 124 -0.47 -5.70 -7.17
N GLN A 125 -0.21 -4.96 -8.26
CA GLN A 125 1.10 -4.35 -8.51
C GLN A 125 1.44 -3.32 -7.43
N ARG A 126 0.46 -2.49 -7.03
CA ARG A 126 0.62 -1.53 -5.93
C ARG A 126 0.92 -2.22 -4.58
N ALA A 127 0.27 -3.34 -4.30
CA ALA A 127 0.52 -4.11 -3.08
C ALA A 127 1.92 -4.75 -3.09
N MET A 128 2.32 -5.34 -4.20
CA MET A 128 3.65 -5.90 -4.41
C MET A 128 4.71 -4.82 -4.25
N TRP A 129 4.53 -3.65 -4.85
CA TRP A 129 5.46 -2.54 -4.73
C TRP A 129 5.73 -2.09 -3.30
N GLY A 130 4.68 -1.90 -2.49
CA GLY A 130 4.85 -1.55 -1.08
C GLY A 130 5.51 -2.64 -0.25
N MET A 131 5.26 -3.91 -0.60
CA MET A 131 5.92 -5.05 0.02
C MET A 131 7.43 -5.09 -0.33
N PHE A 132 7.75 -4.94 -1.61
CA PHE A 132 9.13 -4.95 -2.10
C PHE A 132 9.94 -3.77 -1.55
N SER A 133 9.37 -2.56 -1.52
CA SER A 133 10.06 -1.39 -0.93
C SER A 133 10.36 -1.60 0.54
N ARG A 134 9.43 -2.20 1.29
CA ARG A 134 9.65 -2.51 2.70
C ARG A 134 10.73 -3.57 2.89
N CYS A 135 10.67 -4.66 2.12
CA CYS A 135 11.63 -5.76 2.18
C CYS A 135 13.05 -5.27 1.90
N LEU A 136 13.24 -4.59 0.76
CA LEU A 136 14.54 -3.99 0.40
C LEU A 136 15.04 -3.01 1.47
N SER A 137 14.16 -2.17 2.04
CA SER A 137 14.55 -1.23 3.09
C SER A 137 14.94 -1.88 4.43
N ALA A 138 14.46 -3.08 4.73
CA ALA A 138 14.68 -3.76 6.00
C ALA A 138 15.84 -4.76 5.94
N ASP A 139 16.08 -5.34 4.76
CA ASP A 139 17.09 -6.37 4.56
C ASP A 139 18.40 -5.82 3.99
N CYS A 140 18.38 -4.66 3.30
CA CYS A 140 19.58 -4.05 2.69
C CYS A 140 20.17 -2.88 3.48
N VAL A 141 19.43 -2.31 4.44
CA VAL A 141 19.83 -1.13 5.22
C VAL A 141 19.82 -1.50 6.70
#